data_AF-A0A7W4WCY1-F1
#
_entry.id   AF-A0A7W4WCY1-F1
#
_cell.length_a   1.000
_cell.length_b   1.000
_cell.length_c   1.000
_cell.angle_alpha   90.00
_cell.angle_beta   90.00
_cell.angle_gamma   90.00
#
_symmetry.space_group_name_H-M   'P 1'
#
loop_
_entity.id
_entity.type
_entity.pdbx_description
1 polymer ?
#
loop_
_entity_poly.entity_id
_entity_poly.type
_entity_poly.pdbx_seq_one_letter_code
_entity_poly.pdbx_strand_id
1 'polypeptide(L)'
;MAEEYRIAWMIYGGGTLVLLAAGWWFMRNWSWAWLRYSLLLLGATVLLAPARTGAPETPPMPVLPLFVYQTLFEEEGAAPEVTATLVFAGGGALALLAIWGLAALYLGHRREQRRQFEDDPFFNEQ
;
A
#
# COMPACT_ATOMS: atom_id res chain seq x y z
N MET A 1 -4.12 17.75 -23.94
CA MET A 1 -3.17 18.21 -22.89
C MET A 1 -3.86 18.78 -21.64
N ALA A 2 -4.28 20.05 -21.58
CA ALA A 2 -4.73 20.66 -20.31
C ALA A 2 -5.93 19.94 -19.65
N GLU A 3 -6.84 19.39 -20.46
CA GLU A 3 -7.99 18.63 -19.99
C GLU A 3 -7.61 17.25 -19.40
N GLU A 4 -6.70 16.51 -20.06
CA GLU A 4 -6.18 15.24 -19.54
C GLU A 4 -5.43 15.44 -18.21
N TYR A 5 -4.63 16.51 -18.10
CA TYR A 5 -3.98 16.87 -16.83
C TYR A 5 -5.01 17.18 -15.74
N ARG A 6 -6.08 17.91 -16.08
CA ARG A 6 -7.17 18.20 -15.13
C ARG A 6 -7.82 16.90 -14.66
N ILE A 7 -8.10 15.96 -15.56
CA ILE A 7 -8.67 14.65 -15.22
C ILE A 7 -7.72 13.87 -14.31
N ALA A 8 -6.43 13.76 -14.66
CA ALA A 8 -5.45 13.08 -13.84
C ALA A 8 -5.43 13.65 -12.41
N TRP A 9 -5.38 14.98 -12.26
CA TRP A 9 -5.42 15.64 -10.95
C TRP A 9 -6.72 15.40 -10.19
N MET A 10 -7.86 15.35 -10.86
CA MET A 10 -9.13 15.01 -10.22
C MET A 10 -9.11 13.58 -9.67
N ILE A 11 -8.56 12.61 -10.41
CA ILE A 11 -8.46 11.22 -9.96
C ILE A 11 -7.46 11.10 -8.80
N TYR A 12 -6.29 11.76 -8.87
CA TYR A 12 -5.34 11.83 -7.75
C TYR A 12 -5.94 12.45 -6.50
N GLY A 13 -6.68 13.55 -6.66
CA GLY A 13 -7.40 14.21 -5.57
C GLY A 13 -8.45 13.29 -4.95
N GLY A 14 -9.28 12.65 -5.78
CA GLY A 14 -10.28 11.69 -5.35
C GLY A 14 -9.68 10.49 -4.61
N GLY A 15 -8.61 9.90 -5.15
CA GLY A 15 -7.88 8.80 -4.52
C GLY A 15 -7.32 9.19 -3.15
N THR A 16 -6.75 10.39 -3.05
CA THR A 16 -6.27 10.94 -1.77
C THR A 16 -7.41 11.08 -0.75
N LEU A 17 -8.57 11.60 -1.16
CA LEU A 17 -9.73 11.72 -0.27
C LEU A 17 -10.23 10.35 0.23
N VAL A 18 -10.26 9.35 -0.65
CA VAL A 18 -10.60 7.97 -0.28
C VAL A 18 -9.62 7.42 0.75
N LEU A 19 -8.31 7.65 0.57
CA LEU A 19 -7.29 7.21 1.53
C LEU A 19 -7.41 7.92 2.89
N LEU A 20 -7.72 9.21 2.89
CA LEU A 20 -7.94 9.97 4.13
C LEU A 20 -9.18 9.45 4.87
N ALA A 21 -10.28 9.20 4.15
CA ALA A 21 -11.49 8.64 4.73
C ALA A 21 -11.26 7.23 5.28
N ALA A 22 -10.56 6.38 4.52
CA ALA A 22 -10.17 5.05 4.98
C ALA A 22 -9.25 5.14 6.21
N GLY A 23 -8.26 6.02 6.19
CA GLY A 23 -7.34 6.27 7.30
C GLY A 23 -8.07 6.70 8.57
N TRP A 24 -8.99 7.65 8.45
CA TRP A 24 -9.84 8.08 9.56
C TRP A 24 -10.67 6.92 10.13
N TRP A 25 -11.31 6.13 9.26
CA TRP A 25 -12.12 4.99 9.68
C TRP A 25 -11.27 3.92 10.39
N PHE A 26 -10.12 3.54 9.81
CA PHE A 26 -9.22 2.57 10.43
C PHE A 26 -8.64 3.06 11.74
N MET A 27 -8.34 4.36 11.87
CA MET A 27 -7.86 4.92 13.14
C MET A 27 -8.91 4.84 14.25
N ARG A 28 -10.20 4.95 13.91
CA ARG A 28 -11.31 4.91 14.87
C ARG A 28 -11.73 3.49 15.24
N ASN A 29 -11.72 2.56 14.29
CA ASN A 29 -12.36 1.25 14.46
C ASN A 29 -11.38 0.07 14.61
N TRP A 30 -10.07 0.28 14.36
CA TRP A 30 -9.08 -0.80 14.32
C TRP A 30 -7.90 -0.55 15.27
N SER A 31 -7.67 -1.46 16.22
CA SER A 31 -6.63 -1.34 17.26
C SER A 31 -5.26 -1.92 16.86
N TRP A 32 -5.19 -2.90 15.97
CA TRP A 32 -3.92 -3.40 15.42
C TRP A 32 -3.24 -2.38 14.51
N ALA A 33 -2.41 -1.53 15.13
CA ALA A 33 -1.69 -0.45 14.47
C ALA A 33 -0.87 -0.93 13.26
N TRP A 34 -0.17 -2.07 13.39
CA TRP A 34 0.68 -2.59 12.32
C TRP A 34 -0.13 -2.94 11.06
N LEU A 35 -1.19 -3.74 11.19
CA LEU A 35 -2.01 -4.13 10.05
C LEU A 35 -2.70 -2.94 9.40
N ARG A 36 -3.18 -1.99 10.21
CA ARG A 36 -3.77 -0.73 9.73
C ARG A 36 -2.81 0.05 8.84
N TYR A 37 -1.58 0.29 9.30
CA TYR A 37 -0.61 1.06 8.50
C TYR A 37 -0.21 0.30 7.24
N SER A 38 -0.05 -1.02 7.31
CA SER A 38 0.23 -1.86 6.14
C SER A 38 -0.87 -1.74 5.08
N LEU A 39 -2.14 -1.83 5.46
CA LEU A 39 -3.26 -1.70 4.53
C LEU A 39 -3.36 -0.31 3.92
N LEU A 40 -3.13 0.75 4.72
CA LEU A 40 -3.12 2.12 4.23
C LEU A 40 -1.96 2.38 3.26
N LEU A 41 -0.78 1.86 3.56
CA LEU A 41 0.38 1.95 2.68
C LEU A 41 0.11 1.22 1.38
N LEU A 42 -0.36 -0.03 1.44
CA LEU A 42 -0.72 -0.79 0.25
C LEU A 42 -1.77 -0.07 -0.61
N GLY A 43 -2.83 0.44 0.04
CA GLY A 43 -3.87 1.21 -0.61
C GLY A 43 -3.29 2.44 -1.29
N ALA A 44 -2.41 3.19 -0.63
CA ALA A 44 -1.75 4.36 -1.22
C ALA A 44 -0.89 3.98 -2.42
N THR A 45 -0.09 2.91 -2.32
CA THR A 45 0.77 2.47 -3.42
C THR A 45 -0.07 2.07 -4.64
N VAL A 46 -1.14 1.32 -4.45
CA VAL A 46 -1.95 0.82 -5.57
C VAL A 46 -2.86 1.91 -6.13
N LEU A 47 -3.42 2.77 -5.28
CA LEU A 47 -4.38 3.80 -5.69
C LEU A 47 -3.71 5.04 -6.30
N LEU A 48 -2.46 5.33 -5.94
CA LEU A 48 -1.76 6.56 -6.34
C LEU A 48 -0.46 6.32 -7.11
N ALA A 49 0.02 5.08 -7.29
CA ALA A 49 1.21 4.87 -8.11
C ALA A 49 0.95 5.36 -9.55
N PRO A 50 1.85 6.20 -10.10
CA PRO A 50 1.71 6.67 -11.47
C PRO A 50 1.97 5.52 -12.46
N ALA A 51 1.09 5.39 -13.44
CA ALA A 51 1.27 4.56 -14.62
C ALA A 51 1.08 5.40 -15.88
N ARG A 52 1.79 5.03 -16.95
CA ARG A 52 1.64 5.62 -18.27
C ARG A 52 1.12 4.57 -19.24
N THR A 53 0.24 4.98 -20.13
CA THR A 53 -0.03 4.23 -21.34
C THR A 53 1.10 4.52 -22.34
N GLY A 54 1.30 3.66 -23.35
CA GLY A 54 2.42 3.78 -24.30
C GLY A 54 2.49 5.09 -25.10
N ALA A 55 1.54 6.02 -24.91
CA ALA A 55 1.56 7.36 -25.49
C ALA A 55 2.41 8.32 -24.61
N PRO A 56 3.62 8.71 -25.06
CA PRO A 56 4.54 9.53 -24.26
C PRO A 56 4.02 10.93 -23.92
N GLU A 57 3.04 11.41 -24.68
CA GLU A 57 2.40 12.72 -24.51
C GLU A 57 1.30 12.74 -23.45
N THR A 58 0.82 11.57 -23.00
CA THR A 58 -0.26 11.51 -21.99
C THR A 58 0.29 11.66 -20.58
N PRO A 59 -0.38 12.45 -19.71
CA PRO A 59 0.05 12.58 -18.32
C PRO A 59 -0.07 11.23 -17.59
N PRO A 60 0.85 10.91 -16.66
CA PRO A 60 0.72 9.71 -15.85
C PRO A 60 -0.56 9.77 -15.02
N MET A 61 -1.29 8.66 -14.98
CA MET A 61 -2.52 8.52 -14.22
C MET A 61 -2.35 7.47 -13.11
N PRO A 62 -3.19 7.50 -12.06
CA PRO A 62 -3.10 6.50 -11.00
C PRO A 62 -3.40 5.09 -11.52
N VAL A 63 -2.53 4.14 -11.19
CA VAL A 63 -2.48 2.83 -11.82
C VAL A 63 -3.74 2.00 -11.62
N LEU A 64 -4.32 1.98 -10.42
CA LEU A 64 -5.52 1.18 -10.16
C LEU A 64 -6.76 1.70 -10.92
N PRO A 65 -7.13 3.00 -10.85
CA PRO A 65 -8.20 3.54 -11.68
C PRO A 65 -7.99 3.30 -13.18
N LEU A 66 -6.75 3.48 -13.66
CA LEU A 66 -6.41 3.25 -15.06
C LEU A 66 -6.60 1.77 -15.43
N PHE A 67 -6.07 0.85 -14.63
CA PHE A 67 -6.23 -0.59 -14.83
C PHE A 67 -7.70 -1.02 -14.86
N VAL A 68 -8.50 -0.54 -13.90
CA VAL A 68 -9.94 -0.83 -13.84
C VAL A 68 -10.66 -0.28 -15.08
N TYR A 69 -10.32 0.94 -15.50
CA TYR A 69 -10.90 1.53 -16.70
C TYR A 69 -10.58 0.67 -17.94
N GLN A 70 -9.31 0.36 -18.18
CA GLN A 70 -8.92 -0.41 -19.36
C GLN A 70 -9.53 -1.83 -19.35
N THR A 71 -9.58 -2.47 -18.18
CA THR A 71 -10.17 -3.82 -18.04
C THR A 71 -11.67 -3.85 -18.32
N LEU A 72 -12.39 -2.79 -17.98
CA LEU A 72 -13.85 -2.74 -18.12
C LEU A 72 -14.33 -2.14 -19.44
N PHE A 73 -13.54 -1.26 -20.05
CA PHE A 73 -13.99 -0.44 -21.19
C PHE A 73 -13.16 -0.58 -22.46
N GLU A 74 -11.95 -1.16 -22.41
CA GLU A 74 -11.12 -1.37 -23.61
C GLU A 74 -11.25 -2.82 -24.09
N GLU A 75 -11.40 -3.03 -25.41
CA GLU A 75 -11.58 -4.37 -26.00
C GLU A 75 -10.39 -5.30 -25.78
N GLU A 76 -9.18 -4.73 -25.78
CA GLU A 76 -7.92 -5.45 -25.55
C GLU A 76 -7.62 -5.65 -24.05
N GLY A 77 -8.42 -5.04 -23.17
CA GLY A 77 -8.22 -5.05 -21.72
C GLY A 77 -7.08 -4.14 -21.26
N ALA A 78 -6.59 -4.36 -20.03
CA ALA A 78 -5.52 -3.55 -19.46
C ALA A 78 -4.17 -3.76 -20.16
N ALA A 79 -3.54 -2.65 -20.54
CA ALA A 79 -2.24 -2.66 -21.18
C ALA A 79 -1.19 -3.39 -20.31
N PRO A 80 -0.25 -4.14 -20.92
CA PRO A 80 0.76 -4.88 -20.17
C PRO A 80 1.59 -4.02 -19.22
N GLU A 81 1.90 -2.78 -19.62
CA GLU A 81 2.69 -1.83 -18.81
C GLU A 81 1.92 -1.38 -17.57
N VAL A 82 0.61 -1.15 -17.71
CA VAL A 82 -0.27 -0.77 -16.59
C VAL A 82 -0.44 -1.94 -15.64
N THR A 83 -0.66 -3.14 -16.18
CA THR A 83 -0.75 -4.38 -15.41
C THR A 83 0.54 -4.68 -14.66
N ALA A 84 1.69 -4.59 -15.32
CA ALA A 84 3.00 -4.77 -14.69
C ALA A 84 3.22 -3.75 -13.58
N THR A 85 2.93 -2.47 -13.83
CA THR A 85 3.04 -1.41 -12.83
C THR A 85 2.17 -1.71 -11.61
N LEU A 86 0.93 -2.18 -11.82
CA LEU A 86 0.02 -2.54 -10.73
C LEU A 86 0.56 -3.72 -9.90
N VAL A 87 1.02 -4.77 -10.58
CA VAL A 87 1.57 -5.97 -9.93
C VAL A 87 2.84 -5.65 -9.17
N PHE A 88 3.75 -4.85 -9.73
CA PHE A 88 4.98 -4.46 -9.02
C PHE A 88 4.70 -3.50 -7.87
N ALA A 89 3.82 -2.52 -8.05
CA ALA A 89 3.45 -1.57 -6.99
C ALA A 89 2.73 -2.29 -5.84
N GLY A 90 1.69 -3.06 -6.15
CA GLY A 90 0.90 -3.79 -5.15
C GLY A 90 1.65 -4.97 -4.56
N GLY A 91 2.21 -5.84 -5.42
CA GLY A 91 2.96 -7.02 -5.00
C GLY A 91 4.26 -6.67 -4.29
N GLY A 92 5.00 -5.66 -4.75
CA GLY A 92 6.20 -5.16 -4.09
C GLY A 92 5.89 -4.57 -2.71
N ALA A 93 4.85 -3.74 -2.61
CA ALA A 93 4.40 -3.21 -1.31
C ALA A 93 3.97 -4.35 -0.37
N LEU A 94 3.18 -5.31 -0.85
CA LEU A 94 2.78 -6.49 -0.07
C LEU A 94 3.97 -7.29 0.43
N ALA A 95 4.95 -7.56 -0.43
CA ALA A 95 6.16 -8.30 -0.08
C ALA A 95 6.96 -7.58 1.01
N LEU A 96 7.17 -6.27 0.85
CA LEU A 96 7.88 -5.45 1.85
C LEU A 96 7.13 -5.43 3.20
N LEU A 97 5.82 -5.26 3.16
CA LEU A 97 4.98 -5.26 4.37
C LEU A 97 5.00 -6.64 5.04
N ALA A 98 4.97 -7.73 4.29
CA ALA A 98 5.05 -9.08 4.83
C ALA A 98 6.41 -9.34 5.51
N ILE A 99 7.51 -8.97 4.86
CA ILE A 99 8.87 -9.08 5.44
C ILE A 99 8.96 -8.25 6.71
N TRP A 100 8.48 -7.01 6.69
CA TRP A 100 8.47 -6.13 7.85
C TRP A 100 7.61 -6.69 9.00
N GLY A 101 6.45 -7.27 8.68
CA GLY A 101 5.59 -7.94 9.65
C GLY A 101 6.27 -9.11 10.34
N LEU A 102 6.88 -9.99 9.56
CA LEU A 102 7.65 -11.12 10.08
C LEU A 102 8.82 -10.66 10.96
N ALA A 103 9.56 -9.64 10.51
CA ALA A 103 10.65 -9.07 11.29
C ALA A 103 10.16 -8.45 12.62
N ALA A 104 9.05 -7.71 12.59
CA ALA A 104 8.46 -7.10 13.78
C ALA A 104 7.97 -8.16 14.77
N LEU A 105 7.33 -9.23 14.29
CA LEU A 105 6.90 -10.36 15.12
C LEU A 105 8.09 -11.09 15.73
N TYR A 106 9.13 -11.38 14.94
CA TYR A 106 10.33 -12.05 15.41
C TYR A 106 11.06 -11.23 16.48
N LEU A 107 11.23 -9.93 16.25
CA LEU A 107 11.86 -9.02 17.23
C LEU A 107 11.00 -8.84 18.47
N GLY A 108 9.67 -8.80 18.33
CA GLY A 108 8.72 -8.76 19.45
C GLY A 108 8.86 -9.98 20.34
N HIS A 109 8.81 -11.18 19.75
CA HIS A 109 8.97 -12.43 20.47
C HIS A 109 10.33 -12.53 21.18
N ARG A 110 11.41 -12.07 20.53
CA ARG A 110 12.75 -12.06 21.14
C ARG A 110 12.86 -11.09 22.32
N ARG A 111 12.14 -9.96 22.29
CA ARG A 111 12.07 -9.00 23.40
C ARG A 111 11.29 -9.58 24.58
N GLU A 112 10.21 -10.29 24.32
CA GLU A 112 9.43 -10.99 25.34
C GLU A 112 10.28 -12.06 26.03
N GLN A 113 11.01 -12.87 25.27
CA GLN A 113 11.94 -13.86 25.83
C GLN A 113 13.03 -13.21 26.70
N ARG A 114 13.62 -12.08 26.28
CA ARG A 114 14.61 -11.37 27.10
C ARG A 114 14.04 -10.84 28.41
N ARG A 115 12.82 -10.30 28.39
CA ARG A 115 12.14 -9.83 29.61
C ARG A 115 11.85 -10.96 30.58
N GLN A 116 11.41 -12.11 30.08
CA GLN A 116 11.22 -13.30 30.92
C GLN A 116 12.51 -13.79 31.57
N PHE A 117 13.67 -13.64 30.92
CA PHE A 117 14.98 -13.96 31.51
C PHE A 117 15.46 -12.91 32.53
N GLU A 118 15.13 -11.63 32.36
CA GLU A 118 15.48 -10.56 33.32
C GLU A 118 14.57 -10.56 34.56
N ASP A 119 13.31 -10.97 34.40
CA ASP A 119 12.31 -11.07 35.49
C ASP A 119 12.37 -12.41 36.24
N ASP A 120 13.28 -13.33 35.88
CA ASP A 120 13.42 -14.64 36.53
C ASP A 120 14.21 -14.51 37.85
N PRO A 121 13.58 -14.64 39.03
CA PRO A 121 14.22 -14.43 40.33
C PRO A 121 15.31 -15.45 40.66
N PHE A 122 15.40 -16.56 39.91
CA PHE A 122 16.41 -17.60 40.11
C PHE A 122 17.78 -17.31 39.46
N PHE A 123 17.90 -16.24 38.67
CA PHE A 123 19.17 -15.86 38.01
C PHE A 123 20.05 -14.90 38.84
N ASN A 124 19.52 -14.32 39.92
CA ASN A 124 20.23 -13.33 40.76
C ASN A 124 20.88 -13.92 42.04
N GLU A 125 20.90 -15.24 42.21
CA GLU A 125 21.44 -15.90 43.42
C GLU A 125 22.75 -16.69 43.20
N GLN A 126 23.47 -16.47 42.08
CA GLN A 126 24.83 -16.99 41.87
C GLN A 126 25.85 -15.87 41.70
#